data_AF-Q1GXK8-F1
#
_entry.id   AF-Q1GXK8-F1
#
_cell.length_a   1.000
_cell.length_b   1.000
_cell.length_c   1.000
_cell.angle_alpha   90.00
_cell.angle_beta   90.00
_cell.angle_gamma   90.00
#
_symmetry.space_group_name_H-M   'P 1'
#
loop_
_entity.id
_entity.type
_entity.pdbx_description
1 polymer ?
#
loop_
_entity_poly.entity_id
_entity_poly.type
_entity_poly.pdbx_seq_one_letter_code
_entity_poly.pdbx_strand_id
1 'polypeptide(L)'
;MCDESYRGSKPVQCWIQCIKETVVTQHGKAISIQGVSAILLDIDYGESRENDAATAYFNIRFDLELRQRQYSLTYSKPVGSDDHFGVSGDDYEPLLQALEPDPALTALHQYSVMTEQALHEVLLPMAESVYEDVEHHSPDQDEE
;
A
#
# COMPACT_ATOMS: atom_id res chain seq x y z
N MET A 1 -1.86 25.42 -23.13
CA MET A 1 -3.05 26.18 -23.54
C MET A 1 -3.98 25.19 -24.21
N CYS A 2 -5.14 24.92 -23.61
CA CYS A 2 -6.17 24.08 -24.22
C CYS A 2 -6.98 24.93 -25.19
N ASP A 3 -7.09 24.51 -26.45
CA ASP A 3 -8.03 25.08 -27.41
C ASP A 3 -8.96 23.96 -27.88
N GLU A 4 -10.25 24.24 -27.77
CA GLU A 4 -11.36 23.33 -27.97
C GLU A 4 -11.95 23.58 -29.36
N SER A 5 -11.88 22.60 -30.27
CA SER A 5 -12.77 22.55 -31.44
C SER A 5 -12.86 21.15 -32.03
N TYR A 6 -14.02 20.55 -31.83
CA TYR A 6 -14.53 19.27 -32.34
C TYR A 6 -14.53 19.16 -33.87
N ARG A 7 -14.19 17.99 -34.42
CA ARG A 7 -15.03 17.20 -35.37
C ARG A 7 -14.29 15.98 -35.92
N GLY A 8 -14.91 14.80 -35.78
CA GLY A 8 -14.77 13.71 -36.76
C GLY A 8 -14.08 12.44 -36.27
N SER A 9 -14.90 11.49 -35.83
CA SER A 9 -14.74 10.04 -36.01
C SER A 9 -13.34 9.42 -35.89
N LYS A 10 -13.02 8.95 -34.67
CA LYS A 10 -12.56 7.58 -34.34
C LYS A 10 -12.29 7.55 -32.82
N PRO A 11 -13.03 6.76 -32.02
CA PRO A 11 -12.62 6.48 -30.65
C PRO A 11 -11.52 5.41 -30.71
N VAL A 12 -10.66 5.35 -29.69
CA VAL A 12 -9.64 4.31 -29.53
C VAL A 12 -8.42 4.51 -30.43
N GLN A 13 -7.48 5.34 -29.98
CA GLN A 13 -6.02 5.21 -30.17
C GLN A 13 -5.33 6.55 -29.86
N CYS A 14 -5.42 7.00 -28.61
CA CYS A 14 -4.50 8.01 -28.05
C CYS A 14 -4.51 7.96 -26.52
N TRP A 15 -4.44 6.75 -25.96
CA TRP A 15 -4.32 6.52 -24.51
C TRP A 15 -3.01 5.79 -24.15
N ILE A 16 -2.14 5.53 -25.13
CA ILE A 16 -0.88 4.79 -24.93
C ILE A 16 0.30 5.75 -25.16
N GLN A 17 0.30 6.90 -24.48
CA GLN A 17 1.52 7.72 -24.34
C GLN A 17 1.39 8.79 -23.25
N CYS A 18 0.64 8.53 -22.17
CA CYS A 18 0.57 9.42 -21.02
C CYS A 18 0.34 8.66 -19.70
N ILE A 19 0.86 7.44 -19.60
CA ILE A 19 0.88 6.65 -18.36
C ILE A 19 2.34 6.39 -18.00
N LYS A 20 3.08 7.47 -17.75
CA LYS A 20 4.35 7.42 -17.02
C LYS A 20 4.29 8.24 -15.72
N GLU A 21 3.13 8.78 -15.35
CA GLU A 21 2.99 9.72 -14.24
C GLU A 21 1.65 9.63 -13.49
N THR A 22 1.05 8.44 -13.40
CA THR A 22 -0.06 8.24 -12.46
C THR A 22 -0.06 6.81 -11.96
N VAL A 23 0.93 6.47 -11.13
CA VAL A 23 0.57 5.74 -9.92
C VAL A 23 -0.39 6.68 -9.23
N VAL A 24 -1.68 6.36 -9.24
CA VAL A 24 -2.65 7.05 -8.40
C VAL A 24 -2.32 6.63 -6.97
N THR A 25 -1.24 7.18 -6.41
CA THR A 25 -1.01 7.18 -4.98
C THR A 25 -2.25 7.86 -4.41
N GLN A 26 -3.06 7.10 -3.67
CA GLN A 26 -4.29 7.60 -3.02
C GLN A 26 -3.92 8.51 -1.85
N HIS A 27 -3.04 9.49 -2.10
CA HIS A 27 -2.51 10.43 -1.14
C HIS A 27 -3.65 11.27 -0.57
N GLY A 28 -3.81 11.23 0.75
CA GLY A 28 -4.88 11.91 1.46
C GLY A 28 -6.18 11.12 1.58
N LYS A 29 -6.21 9.82 1.25
CA LYS A 29 -7.42 9.01 1.46
C LYS A 29 -7.62 8.74 2.94
N ALA A 30 -8.76 9.17 3.47
CA ALA A 30 -9.20 8.77 4.79
C ALA A 30 -9.59 7.29 4.79
N ILE A 31 -8.97 6.50 5.65
CA ILE A 31 -9.29 5.11 5.95
C ILE A 31 -9.80 4.99 7.38
N SER A 32 -10.71 4.06 7.63
CA SER A 32 -11.27 3.81 8.95
C SER A 32 -10.78 2.47 9.46
N ILE A 33 -10.05 2.46 10.57
CA ILE A 33 -9.54 1.26 11.22
C ILE A 33 -10.19 1.19 12.60
N GLN A 34 -11.12 0.25 12.79
CA GLN A 34 -11.99 0.17 13.98
C GLN A 34 -12.69 1.49 14.36
N GLY A 35 -13.12 2.28 13.37
CA GLY A 35 -13.75 3.58 13.63
C GLY A 35 -12.76 4.70 13.99
N VAL A 36 -11.46 4.41 14.02
CA VAL A 36 -10.40 5.42 14.09
C VAL A 36 -10.07 5.87 12.67
N SER A 37 -10.21 7.17 12.41
CA SER A 37 -9.84 7.75 11.12
C SER A 37 -8.32 7.94 11.04
N ALA A 38 -7.70 7.29 10.06
CA ALA A 38 -6.33 7.51 9.64
C ALA A 38 -6.32 8.05 8.20
N ILE A 39 -5.26 8.76 7.82
CA ILE A 39 -5.07 9.29 6.48
C ILE A 39 -3.93 8.50 5.85
N LEU A 40 -4.20 7.83 4.73
CA LEU A 40 -3.14 7.26 3.91
C LEU A 40 -2.41 8.42 3.23
N LEU A 41 -1.16 8.65 3.61
CA LEU A 41 -0.30 9.66 3.02
C LEU A 41 0.29 9.12 1.74
N ASP A 42 1.07 8.05 1.81
CA ASP A 42 1.79 7.55 0.64
C ASP A 42 1.82 6.03 0.57
N ILE A 43 2.04 5.51 -0.64
CA ILE A 43 2.33 4.11 -0.88
C ILE A 43 3.58 4.05 -1.76
N ASP A 44 4.66 3.51 -1.21
CA ASP A 44 5.89 3.23 -1.94
C ASP A 44 6.05 1.71 -2.08
N TYR A 45 6.60 1.22 -3.18
CA TYR A 45 6.81 -0.21 -3.37
C TYR A 45 8.06 -0.50 -4.20
N GLY A 46 8.66 -1.65 -3.95
CA GLY A 46 9.84 -2.08 -4.68
C GLY A 46 10.30 -3.48 -4.30
N GLU A 47 11.05 -4.08 -5.22
CA GLU A 47 11.72 -5.34 -4.96
C GLU A 47 13.03 -5.10 -4.21
N SER A 48 13.19 -5.76 -3.06
CA SER A 48 14.47 -5.85 -2.38
C SER A 48 15.10 -7.22 -2.62
N ARG A 49 16.39 -7.21 -2.94
CA ARG A 49 17.27 -8.36 -2.82
C ARG A 49 18.22 -8.05 -1.67
N GLU A 50 17.77 -8.30 -0.45
CA GLU A 50 18.69 -8.21 0.69
C GLU A 50 19.81 -9.26 0.53
N ASN A 51 21.05 -8.78 0.47
CA ASN A 51 22.34 -9.49 0.54
C ASN A 51 22.27 -11.04 0.53
N ASP A 52 22.43 -11.64 -0.66
CA ASP A 52 22.58 -13.10 -0.85
C ASP A 52 21.35 -13.97 -0.51
N ALA A 53 20.17 -13.39 -0.23
CA ALA A 53 18.94 -14.16 -0.16
C ALA A 53 18.58 -14.74 -1.54
N ALA A 54 18.32 -16.05 -1.61
CA ALA A 54 17.98 -16.75 -2.85
C ALA A 54 16.65 -16.29 -3.46
N THR A 55 15.81 -15.60 -2.69
CA THR A 55 14.47 -15.17 -3.08
C THR A 55 14.35 -13.66 -2.92
N ALA A 56 13.97 -12.97 -3.99
CA ALA A 56 13.65 -11.55 -3.95
C ALA A 56 12.34 -11.32 -3.17
N TYR A 57 12.23 -10.19 -2.49
CA TYR A 57 11.03 -9.80 -1.76
C TYR A 57 10.40 -8.58 -2.42
N PHE A 58 9.09 -8.61 -2.61
CA PHE A 58 8.31 -7.43 -2.95
C PHE A 58 7.89 -6.74 -1.66
N ASN A 59 8.25 -5.46 -1.52
CA ASN A 59 7.94 -4.66 -0.35
C ASN A 59 7.01 -3.52 -0.74
N ILE A 60 6.02 -3.26 0.11
CA ILE A 60 5.07 -2.15 -0.02
C ILE A 60 5.08 -1.42 1.31
N ARG A 61 5.47 -0.15 1.28
CA ARG A 61 5.45 0.74 2.42
C ARG A 61 4.18 1.60 2.38
N PHE A 62 3.43 1.57 3.47
CA PHE A 62 2.29 2.46 3.72
C PHE A 62 2.69 3.53 4.73
N ASP A 63 2.60 4.79 4.31
CA ASP A 63 2.74 5.93 5.21
C ASP A 63 1.36 6.42 5.63
N LEU A 64 1.09 6.40 6.93
CA LEU A 64 -0.20 6.70 7.52
C LEU A 64 -0.09 7.88 8.48
N GLU A 65 -1.06 8.78 8.47
CA GLU A 65 -1.23 9.79 9.51
C GLU A 65 -2.41 9.45 10.42
N LEU A 66 -2.15 9.35 11.71
CA LEU A 66 -3.15 9.17 12.74
C LEU A 66 -2.93 10.20 13.85
N ARG A 67 -3.96 11.03 14.13
CA ARG A 67 -3.91 12.07 15.18
C ARG A 67 -2.67 12.98 15.07
N GLN A 68 -2.33 13.42 13.85
CA GLN A 68 -1.17 14.27 13.56
C GLN A 68 0.19 13.61 13.84
N ARG A 69 0.23 12.27 13.94
CA ARG A 69 1.46 11.48 13.96
C ARG A 69 1.53 10.60 12.72
N GLN A 70 2.72 10.48 12.16
CA GLN A 70 2.98 9.66 10.99
C GLN A 70 3.54 8.30 11.43
N TYR A 71 3.12 7.25 10.73
CA TYR A 71 3.50 5.87 10.96
C TYR A 71 3.84 5.22 9.62
N SER A 72 4.94 4.48 9.56
CA SER A 72 5.37 3.77 8.35
C SER A 72 5.31 2.26 8.56
N LEU A 73 4.53 1.56 7.75
CA LEU A 73 4.45 0.09 7.79
C LEU A 73 4.95 -0.52 6.49
N THR A 74 5.73 -1.58 6.57
CA THR A 74 6.19 -2.33 5.40
C THR A 74 5.53 -3.69 5.35
N TYR A 75 4.76 -3.92 4.29
CA TYR A 75 4.25 -5.22 3.91
C TYR A 75 5.24 -5.87 2.95
N SER A 76 5.69 -7.09 3.24
CA SER A 76 6.63 -7.81 2.40
C SER A 76 6.15 -9.22 2.08
N LYS A 77 6.43 -9.68 0.85
CA LYS A 77 6.25 -11.08 0.49
C LYS A 77 7.33 -11.55 -0.47
N PRO A 78 7.65 -12.86 -0.51
CA PRO A 78 8.57 -13.39 -1.51
C PRO A 78 7.95 -13.28 -2.92
N VAL A 79 8.74 -12.82 -3.89
CA VAL A 79 8.31 -12.74 -5.30
C VAL A 79 8.07 -14.16 -5.85
N GLY A 80 6.95 -14.34 -6.56
CA GLY A 80 6.56 -15.64 -7.10
C GLY A 80 6.07 -16.66 -6.07
N SER A 81 5.81 -16.21 -4.83
CA SER A 81 5.12 -17.02 -3.81
C SER A 81 3.63 -16.72 -3.78
N ASP A 82 2.84 -17.77 -3.52
CA ASP A 82 1.41 -17.71 -3.18
C ASP A 82 1.18 -17.25 -1.72
N ASP A 83 2.25 -16.98 -0.96
CA ASP A 83 2.15 -16.47 0.40
C ASP A 83 1.51 -15.07 0.46
N HIS A 84 0.73 -14.82 1.51
CA HIS A 84 0.23 -13.48 1.82
C HIS A 84 1.36 -12.57 2.30
N PHE A 85 1.15 -11.26 2.17
CA PHE A 85 2.05 -10.26 2.73
C PHE A 85 2.16 -10.38 4.25
N GLY A 86 3.39 -10.47 4.75
CA GLY A 86 3.71 -10.21 6.16
C GLY A 86 3.87 -8.72 6.39
N VAL A 87 3.49 -8.23 7.57
CA VAL A 87 3.72 -6.83 7.97
C VAL A 87 4.89 -6.74 8.95
N SER A 88 5.71 -5.71 8.80
CA SER A 88 6.78 -5.38 9.74
C SER A 88 7.07 -3.87 9.69
N GLY A 89 7.72 -3.34 10.72
CA GLY A 89 8.14 -1.94 10.77
C GLY A 89 8.32 -1.44 12.19
N ASP A 90 9.22 -0.48 12.38
CA ASP A 90 9.48 0.14 13.69
C ASP A 90 8.22 0.81 14.27
N ASP A 91 7.33 1.28 13.39
CA ASP A 91 6.07 1.94 13.75
C ASP A 91 4.87 0.99 13.89
N TYR A 92 5.05 -0.33 13.69
CA TYR A 92 3.97 -1.31 13.79
C TYR A 92 3.33 -1.31 15.19
N GLU A 93 4.11 -1.55 16.24
CA GLU A 93 3.57 -1.54 17.61
C GLU A 93 3.04 -0.16 18.04
N PRO A 94 3.76 0.96 17.78
CA PRO A 94 3.24 2.31 18.06
C PRO A 94 1.92 2.64 17.35
N LEU A 95 1.71 2.17 16.12
CA LEU A 95 0.47 2.37 15.39
C LEU A 95 -0.68 1.57 16.02
N LEU A 96 -0.47 0.29 16.33
CA LEU A 96 -1.47 -0.54 16.99
C LEU A 96 -1.90 0.08 18.32
N GLN A 97 -0.95 0.57 19.12
CA GLN A 97 -1.26 1.29 20.36
C GLN A 97 -2.07 2.56 20.13
N ALA A 98 -1.81 3.30 19.05
CA ALA A 98 -2.56 4.51 18.74
C ALA A 98 -3.99 4.22 18.26
N LEU A 99 -4.19 3.05 17.64
CA LEU A 99 -5.50 2.54 17.22
C LEU A 99 -6.32 2.00 18.40
N GLU A 100 -5.67 1.63 19.52
CA GLU A 100 -6.31 1.04 20.68
C GLU A 100 -6.61 2.12 21.74
N PRO A 101 -7.87 2.56 21.91
CA PRO A 101 -8.19 3.66 22.81
C PRO A 101 -8.24 3.27 24.29
N ASP A 102 -7.79 2.07 24.69
CA ASP A 102 -7.85 1.60 26.08
C ASP A 102 -6.55 1.91 26.87
N PRO A 103 -6.61 2.77 27.90
CA PRO A 103 -5.45 3.14 28.72
C PRO A 103 -4.93 2.00 29.62
N ALA A 104 -5.71 0.92 29.84
CA ALA A 104 -5.29 -0.21 30.65
C ALA A 104 -4.44 -1.23 29.86
N LEU A 105 -4.63 -1.30 28.54
CA LEU A 105 -3.88 -2.19 27.63
C LEU A 105 -2.54 -1.58 27.21
N THR A 106 -2.48 -0.24 27.08
CA THR A 106 -1.24 0.52 26.81
C THR A 106 -0.16 0.32 27.88
N ALA A 107 -0.53 0.04 29.14
CA ALA A 107 0.42 -0.16 30.24
C ALA A 107 1.22 -1.47 30.16
N LEU A 108 0.75 -2.45 29.39
CA LEU A 108 1.41 -3.75 29.21
C LEU A 108 2.16 -3.86 27.88
N HIS A 109 2.11 -2.82 27.03
CA HIS A 109 2.61 -2.85 25.64
C HIS A 109 2.06 -4.04 24.82
N GLN A 110 0.92 -4.61 25.22
CA GLN A 110 0.27 -5.70 24.53
C GLN A 110 -0.93 -5.14 23.79
N TYR A 111 -0.92 -5.26 22.47
CA TYR A 111 -2.01 -4.89 21.58
C TYR A 111 -3.03 -6.02 21.49
N SER A 112 -4.30 -5.67 21.26
CA SER A 112 -5.35 -6.66 21.08
C SER A 112 -5.25 -7.32 19.69
N VAL A 113 -5.52 -8.63 19.63
CA VAL A 113 -5.63 -9.38 18.36
C VAL A 113 -6.65 -8.73 17.41
N MET A 114 -7.69 -8.11 17.96
CA MET A 114 -8.69 -7.40 17.15
C MET A 114 -8.08 -6.18 16.47
N THR A 115 -7.22 -5.42 17.15
CA THR A 115 -6.55 -4.22 16.61
C THR A 115 -5.68 -4.58 15.42
N GLU A 116 -4.87 -5.65 15.54
CA GLU A 116 -4.07 -6.17 14.43
C GLU A 116 -4.94 -6.61 13.26
N GLN A 117 -5.98 -7.41 13.54
CA GLN A 117 -6.86 -7.91 12.50
C GLN A 117 -7.53 -6.77 11.72
N ALA A 118 -8.03 -5.75 12.40
CA ALA A 118 -8.68 -4.61 11.75
C ALA A 118 -7.71 -3.77 10.90
N LEU A 119 -6.45 -3.67 11.32
CA LEU A 119 -5.40 -3.04 10.51
C LEU A 119 -5.18 -3.83 9.22
N HIS A 120 -5.04 -5.15 9.33
CA HIS A 120 -4.85 -6.05 8.20
C HIS A 120 -6.04 -6.06 7.24
N GLU A 121 -7.27 -6.09 7.75
CA GLU A 121 -8.49 -6.05 6.92
C GLU A 121 -8.56 -4.80 6.03
N VAL A 122 -7.93 -3.70 6.44
CA VAL A 122 -7.89 -2.46 5.67
C VAL A 122 -6.71 -2.41 4.71
N LEU A 123 -5.49 -2.75 5.16
CA LEU A 123 -4.27 -2.53 4.39
C LEU A 123 -3.86 -3.72 3.52
N LEU A 124 -4.11 -4.95 3.95
CA LEU A 124 -3.72 -6.15 3.20
C LEU A 124 -4.35 -6.20 1.80
N PRO A 125 -5.66 -5.91 1.61
CA PRO A 125 -6.24 -5.87 0.26
C PRO A 125 -5.64 -4.78 -0.63
N MET A 126 -5.17 -3.68 -0.05
CA MET A 126 -4.47 -2.63 -0.80
C MET A 126 -3.08 -3.12 -1.24
N ALA A 127 -2.37 -3.82 -0.36
CA ALA A 127 -1.07 -4.42 -0.66
C ALA A 127 -1.19 -5.45 -1.79
N GLU A 128 -2.17 -6.35 -1.70
CA GLU A 128 -2.45 -7.35 -2.74
C GLU A 128 -2.82 -6.68 -4.07
N SER A 129 -3.69 -5.67 -4.05
CA SER A 129 -4.06 -4.93 -5.28
C SER A 129 -2.88 -4.21 -5.93
N VAL A 130 -1.94 -3.65 -5.15
CA VAL A 130 -0.73 -3.01 -5.69
C VAL A 130 0.20 -4.05 -6.32
N TYR A 131 0.37 -5.20 -5.66
CA TYR A 131 1.20 -6.29 -6.18
C TYR A 131 0.65 -6.86 -7.48
N GLU A 132 -0.66 -7.15 -7.53
CA GLU A 132 -1.33 -7.63 -8.73
C GLU A 132 -1.19 -6.63 -9.88
N ASP A 133 -1.39 -5.33 -9.62
CA ASP A 133 -1.24 -4.30 -10.64
C ASP A 133 0.19 -4.27 -11.21
N VAL A 134 1.21 -4.38 -10.35
CA VAL A 134 2.61 -4.41 -10.77
C VAL A 134 2.96 -5.69 -11.53
N GLU A 135 2.49 -6.86 -11.10
CA GLU A 135 2.72 -8.11 -11.83
C GLU A 135 2.08 -8.10 -13.23
N HIS A 136 0.85 -7.56 -13.35
CA HIS A 136 0.11 -7.57 -14.62
C HIS A 136 0.56 -6.46 -15.59
N HIS A 137 1.17 -5.38 -15.10
CA HIS A 137 1.62 -4.25 -15.92
C HIS A 137 3.15 -4.09 -16.00
N SER A 138 3.92 -5.04 -15.46
CA SER A 138 5.36 -5.09 -15.69
C SER A 138 5.64 -5.26 -17.18
N PRO A 139 6.43 -4.37 -17.81
CA PRO A 139 6.62 -4.29 -19.27
C PRO A 139 7.44 -5.44 -19.90
N ASP A 140 7.42 -6.64 -19.31
CA ASP A 140 8.19 -7.82 -19.74
C ASP A 140 7.29 -9.06 -19.92
N GLN A 141 6.09 -8.88 -20.47
CA GLN A 141 5.27 -9.96 -21.05
C GLN A 141 5.21 -9.84 -22.58
N ASP A 142 6.36 -9.57 -23.20
CA ASP A 142 6.62 -9.72 -24.64
C ASP A 142 7.64 -10.86 -24.86
N GLU A 143 7.29 -12.10 -24.49
CA GLU A 143 7.90 -13.36 -24.96
C GLU A 143 6.80 -14.45 -24.82
N GLU A 144 6.27 -15.16 -25.81
CA GLU A 144 6.53 -15.39 -27.25
C GLU A 144 5.19 -15.60 -28.01
#